data_AF-A0A9D8WBB6-F1
#
_entry.id   AF-A0A9D8WBB6-F1
#
_cell.length_a   1.000
_cell.length_b   1.000
_cell.length_c   1.000
_cell.angle_alpha   90.00
_cell.angle_beta   90.00
_cell.angle_gamma   90.00
#
_symmetry.space_group_name_H-M   'P 1'
#
loop_
_entity.id
_entity.type
_entity.pdbx_description
1 polymer ?
#
loop_
_entity_poly.entity_id
_entity_poly.type
_entity_poly.pdbx_seq_one_letter_code
_entity_poly.pdbx_strand_id
1 'polypeptide(L)'
;MRLRPVFDAHSTFYVTTMPGLAVMAGVPSSAVVRDASRRHPFSVLMLVFQLLVLFVRVRPEVVVSTGAAPGLVAMFIGCCLRCRTVWIDSIANAEELSMSGRVAGRVANLWLTQWPHLARDEGPFFRGSVL
;
A
#
# COMPACT_ATOMS: atom_id res chain seq x y z
N MET A 1 -8.89 11.96 3.38
CA MET A 1 -8.97 10.59 2.84
C MET A 1 -10.22 9.92 3.40
N ARG A 2 -11.05 9.26 2.57
CA ARG A 2 -12.30 8.62 3.06
C ARG A 2 -12.04 7.40 3.96
N LEU A 3 -10.86 6.78 3.85
CA LEU A 3 -10.41 5.72 4.76
C LEU A 3 -9.86 6.25 6.10
N ARG A 4 -9.71 7.57 6.27
CA ARG A 4 -9.16 8.15 7.50
C ARG A 4 -9.92 7.72 8.77
N PRO A 5 -11.28 7.68 8.81
CA PRO A 5 -11.99 7.27 10.02
C PRO A 5 -11.63 5.88 10.54
N VAL A 6 -11.35 4.91 9.66
CA VAL A 6 -10.94 3.56 10.09
C VAL A 6 -9.49 3.54 10.58
N PHE A 7 -8.62 4.36 9.98
CA PHE A 7 -7.22 4.46 10.38
C PHE A 7 -7.03 5.24 11.68
N ASP A 8 -7.83 6.27 11.93
CA ASP A 8 -7.81 7.06 13.17
C ASP A 8 -8.27 6.24 14.38
N ALA A 9 -9.01 5.14 14.17
CA ALA A 9 -9.38 4.18 15.21
C ALA A 9 -8.21 3.25 15.63
N HIS A 10 -7.05 3.34 14.96
CA HIS A 10 -5.89 2.49 15.19
C HIS A 10 -4.60 3.31 15.29
N SER A 11 -3.53 2.72 15.86
CA SER A 11 -2.20 3.32 15.84
C SER A 11 -1.60 3.24 14.43
N THR A 12 -1.93 4.22 13.59
CA THR A 12 -1.55 4.22 12.18
C THR A 12 -0.26 5.02 11.92
N PHE A 13 0.65 4.42 11.17
CA PHE A 13 1.85 5.07 10.64
C PHE A 13 1.79 5.13 9.12
N TYR A 14 1.92 6.33 8.55
CA TYR A 14 1.74 6.54 7.11
C TYR A 14 3.09 6.59 6.39
N VAL A 15 3.12 6.04 5.18
CA VAL A 15 4.31 6.08 4.33
C VAL A 15 3.92 6.69 2.99
N THR A 16 4.70 7.67 2.53
CA THR A 16 4.48 8.36 1.25
C THR A 16 5.79 8.50 0.49
N THR A 17 5.72 8.66 -0.82
CA THR A 17 6.88 9.05 -1.65
C THR A 17 6.98 10.56 -1.85
N MET A 18 5.94 11.31 -1.46
CA MET A 18 5.84 12.75 -1.67
C MET A 18 6.18 13.51 -0.38
N PRO A 19 7.30 14.26 -0.34
CA PRO A 19 7.60 15.15 0.77
C PRO A 19 6.47 16.16 1.01
N GLY A 20 6.16 16.44 2.27
CA GLY A 20 5.13 17.42 2.65
C GLY A 20 3.68 16.91 2.58
N LEU A 21 3.39 15.81 1.87
CA LEU A 21 2.02 15.29 1.74
C LEU A 21 1.39 14.95 3.09
N ALA A 22 2.16 14.32 3.98
CA ALA A 22 1.65 13.96 5.31
C ALA A 22 1.32 15.19 6.16
N VAL A 23 2.13 16.25 6.07
CA VAL A 23 1.87 17.53 6.75
C VAL A 23 0.61 18.17 6.20
N MET A 24 0.45 18.24 4.88
CA MET A 24 -0.75 18.76 4.23
C MET A 24 -2.01 17.95 4.59
N ALA A 25 -1.86 16.64 4.76
CA ALA A 25 -2.95 15.76 5.18
C ALA A 25 -3.25 15.84 6.68
N GLY A 26 -2.44 16.56 7.48
CA GLY A 26 -2.57 16.63 8.93
C GLY A 26 -2.33 15.28 9.60
N VAL A 27 -1.30 14.57 9.16
CA VAL A 27 -0.95 13.21 9.61
C VAL A 27 0.46 13.22 10.22
N PRO A 28 0.59 13.25 11.56
CA PRO A 28 1.87 13.46 12.22
C PRO A 28 2.78 12.22 12.18
N SER A 29 2.23 11.01 12.33
CA SER A 29 2.99 9.76 12.30
C SER A 29 3.21 9.31 10.85
N SER A 30 4.28 9.80 10.23
CA SER A 30 4.60 9.47 8.85
C SER A 30 6.10 9.39 8.54
N ALA A 31 6.43 8.69 7.46
CA ALA A 31 7.75 8.72 6.84
C ALA A 31 7.65 8.94 5.33
N VAL A 32 8.69 9.56 4.77
CA VAL A 32 8.89 9.66 3.33
C VAL A 32 9.88 8.60 2.90
N VAL A 33 9.50 7.76 1.95
CA VAL A 33 10.39 6.78 1.30
C VAL A 33 10.66 7.19 -0.13
N ARG A 34 11.75 6.65 -0.70
CA ARG A 34 12.12 6.94 -2.09
C ARG A 34 11.05 6.39 -3.03
N ASP A 35 10.67 7.19 -4.03
CA ASP A 35 9.89 6.65 -5.14
C ASP A 35 10.76 5.69 -5.95
N ALA A 36 10.21 4.53 -6.24
CA ALA A 36 10.90 3.49 -6.98
C ALA A 36 10.03 3.05 -8.12
N SER A 37 10.60 3.09 -9.33
CA SER A 37 9.97 2.55 -10.52
C SER A 37 10.78 1.38 -11.05
N ARG A 38 10.12 0.49 -11.80
CA ARG A 38 10.73 -0.71 -12.39
C ARG A 38 11.96 -0.42 -13.26
N ARG A 39 12.10 0.83 -13.72
CA ARG A 39 13.22 1.30 -14.57
C ARG A 39 14.51 1.58 -13.78
N HIS A 40 14.45 1.65 -12.45
CA HIS A 40 15.56 2.07 -11.59
C HIS A 40 15.80 1.08 -10.43
N PRO A 41 16.49 -0.05 -10.67
CA PRO A 41 16.66 -1.12 -9.66
C PRO A 41 17.37 -0.65 -8.39
N PHE A 42 18.34 0.27 -8.50
CA PHE A 42 19.01 0.86 -7.33
C PHE A 42 18.04 1.63 -6.42
N SER A 43 17.03 2.30 -6.99
CA SER A 43 16.02 2.99 -6.19
C SER A 43 15.12 2.01 -5.44
N VAL A 44 14.87 0.82 -6.02
CA VAL A 44 14.15 -0.27 -5.35
C VAL A 44 14.95 -0.80 -4.16
N LEU A 45 16.27 -1.00 -4.30
CA LEU A 45 17.11 -1.49 -3.20
C LEU A 45 17.12 -0.51 -2.00
N MET A 46 17.25 0.79 -2.28
CA MET A 46 17.18 1.82 -1.24
C MET A 46 15.81 1.87 -0.58
N LEU A 47 14.74 1.76 -1.36
CA LEU A 47 13.37 1.67 -0.85
C LEU A 47 13.19 0.45 0.07
N VAL A 48 13.68 -0.74 -0.34
CA VAL A 48 13.62 -1.95 0.49
C VAL A 48 14.32 -1.72 1.82
N PHE A 49 15.52 -1.14 1.82
CA PHE A 49 16.25 -0.83 3.06
C PHE A 49 15.47 0.15 3.95
N GLN A 50 14.94 1.23 3.39
CA GLN A 50 14.13 2.20 4.13
C GLN A 50 12.89 1.55 4.76
N LEU A 51 12.19 0.71 4.00
CA LEU A 51 11.02 0.00 4.50
C LEU A 51 11.43 -1.00 5.60
N LEU A 52 12.49 -1.78 5.44
CA LEU A 52 12.94 -2.70 6.50
C LEU A 52 13.22 -1.98 7.82
N VAL A 53 13.90 -0.84 7.78
CA VAL A 53 14.14 -0.01 8.97
C VAL A 53 12.81 0.46 9.58
N LEU A 54 11.85 0.89 8.76
CA LEU A 54 10.52 1.28 9.23
C LEU A 54 9.77 0.10 9.85
N PHE A 55 9.81 -1.08 9.27
CA PHE A 55 9.16 -2.28 9.83
C PHE A 55 9.73 -2.66 11.19
N VAL A 56 11.06 -2.57 11.38
CA VAL A 56 11.68 -2.84 12.68
C VAL A 56 11.29 -1.81 13.75
N ARG A 57 11.15 -0.53 13.34
CA ARG A 57 10.80 0.58 14.24
C ARG A 57 9.31 0.63 14.59
N VAL A 58 8.45 0.52 13.58
CA VAL A 58 6.99 0.65 13.70
C VAL A 58 6.35 -0.66 14.13
N ARG A 59 6.94 -1.80 13.75
CA ARG A 59 6.45 -3.16 14.04
C ARG A 59 4.96 -3.34 13.65
N PRO A 60 4.60 -3.10 12.38
CA PRO A 60 3.21 -3.15 11.97
C PRO A 60 2.64 -4.57 12.08
N GLU A 61 1.42 -4.69 12.58
CA GLU A 61 0.64 -5.93 12.52
C GLU A 61 -0.10 -6.04 11.18
N VAL A 62 -0.46 -4.90 10.59
CA VAL A 62 -1.20 -4.78 9.32
C VAL A 62 -0.50 -3.78 8.40
N VAL A 63 -0.38 -4.15 7.12
CA VAL A 63 0.12 -3.30 6.04
C VAL A 63 -1.00 -3.06 5.06
N VAL A 64 -1.40 -1.81 4.86
CA VAL A 64 -2.42 -1.40 3.88
C VAL A 64 -1.73 -0.59 2.80
N SER A 65 -1.92 -0.98 1.53
CA SER A 65 -1.35 -0.29 0.39
C SER A 65 -2.39 0.04 -0.66
N THR A 66 -2.37 1.30 -1.11
CA THR A 66 -3.09 1.79 -2.30
C THR A 66 -2.12 2.15 -3.45
N GLY A 67 -0.82 1.90 -3.24
CA GLY A 67 0.25 2.49 -4.04
C GLY A 67 0.75 1.61 -5.18
N ALA A 68 1.67 2.14 -5.98
CA ALA A 68 2.32 1.44 -7.08
C ALA A 68 3.46 0.52 -6.59
N ALA A 69 4.67 0.66 -7.13
CA ALA A 69 5.81 -0.18 -6.74
C ALA A 69 6.21 -0.07 -5.25
N PRO A 70 6.26 1.12 -4.61
CA PRO A 70 6.58 1.21 -3.18
C PRO A 70 5.62 0.45 -2.28
N GLY A 71 4.32 0.55 -2.59
CA GLY A 71 3.27 -0.18 -1.90
C GLY A 71 3.41 -1.70 -2.04
N LEU A 72 3.72 -2.18 -3.25
CA LEU A 72 3.95 -3.60 -3.50
C LEU A 72 5.17 -4.14 -2.74
N VAL A 73 6.26 -3.37 -2.68
CA VAL A 73 7.46 -3.75 -1.90
C VAL A 73 7.13 -3.83 -0.41
N ALA A 74 6.40 -2.85 0.13
CA ALA A 74 5.97 -2.87 1.53
C ALA A 74 5.07 -4.08 1.85
N MET A 75 4.15 -4.43 0.95
CA MET A 75 3.30 -5.61 1.07
C MET A 75 4.12 -6.91 1.07
N PHE A 76 5.12 -7.03 0.20
CA PHE A 76 6.00 -8.19 0.17
C PHE A 76 6.80 -8.35 1.46
N ILE A 77 7.42 -7.26 1.94
CA ILE A 77 8.14 -7.26 3.23
C ILE A 77 7.20 -7.64 4.38
N GLY A 78 6.00 -7.07 4.43
CA GLY A 78 5.00 -7.40 5.44
C GLY A 78 4.58 -8.87 5.40
N CYS A 79 4.37 -9.43 4.21
CA CYS A 79 4.08 -10.85 4.05
C CYS A 79 5.22 -11.73 4.59
N CYS A 80 6.49 -11.40 4.29
CA CYS A 80 7.65 -12.12 4.82
C CYS A 80 7.75 -12.03 6.36
N LEU A 81 7.32 -10.90 6.93
CA LEU A 81 7.29 -10.67 8.38
C LEU A 81 5.98 -11.12 9.05
N ARG A 82 5.11 -11.84 8.32
CA ARG A 82 3.81 -12.36 8.79
C ARG A 82 2.81 -11.28 9.23
N CYS A 83 2.96 -10.05 8.75
CA CYS A 83 1.94 -9.02 8.87
C CYS A 83 0.70 -9.42 8.06
N ARG A 84 -0.48 -8.95 8.47
CA ARG A 84 -1.67 -8.98 7.60
C ARG A 84 -1.50 -7.95 6.49
N THR A 85 -1.77 -8.33 5.25
CA THR A 85 -1.53 -7.48 4.08
C THR A 85 -2.84 -7.17 3.36
N VAL A 86 -3.12 -5.89 3.13
CA VAL A 86 -4.33 -5.40 2.45
C VAL A 86 -3.92 -4.56 1.24
N TRP A 87 -4.34 -4.99 0.05
CA TRP A 87 -4.23 -4.22 -1.17
C TRP A 87 -5.57 -3.60 -1.52
N ILE A 88 -5.58 -2.29 -1.77
CA ILE A 88 -6.74 -1.57 -2.31
C ILE A 88 -6.30 -0.96 -3.63
N ASP A 89 -6.79 -1.47 -4.76
CA ASP A 89 -6.35 -0.96 -6.05
C ASP A 89 -6.73 0.52 -6.23
N SER A 90 -5.82 1.28 -6.84
CA SER A 90 -5.99 2.71 -7.04
C SER A 90 -7.23 3.01 -7.87
N ILE A 91 -7.98 4.06 -7.51
CA ILE A 91 -9.15 4.51 -8.28
C ILE A 91 -8.77 4.89 -9.72
N ALA A 92 -7.52 5.25 -9.98
CA ALA A 92 -7.04 5.61 -11.30
C ALA A 92 -7.12 4.47 -12.33
N ASN A 93 -7.19 3.21 -11.90
CA ASN A 93 -7.23 2.06 -12.82
C ASN A 93 -8.67 1.59 -13.04
N ALA A 94 -9.42 2.33 -13.84
CA ALA A 94 -10.84 2.07 -14.10
C ALA A 94 -11.10 0.89 -15.03
N GLU A 95 -10.21 0.62 -15.99
CA GLU A 95 -10.43 -0.37 -17.04
C GLU A 95 -9.79 -1.73 -16.75
N GLU A 96 -8.64 -1.73 -16.08
CA GLU A 96 -7.93 -2.94 -15.69
C GLU A 96 -7.18 -2.74 -14.37
N LEU A 97 -6.91 -3.81 -13.64
CA LEU A 97 -6.11 -3.73 -12.41
C LEU A 97 -4.69 -3.26 -12.72
N SER A 98 -4.11 -2.42 -11.87
CA SER A 98 -2.70 -2.05 -12.03
C SER A 98 -1.79 -3.28 -12.07
N MET A 99 -0.65 -3.18 -12.77
CA MET A 99 0.35 -4.26 -12.76
C MET A 99 0.75 -4.64 -11.32
N SER A 100 0.99 -3.64 -10.47
CA SER A 100 1.27 -3.87 -9.05
C SER A 100 0.10 -4.52 -8.32
N GLY A 101 -1.14 -4.14 -8.61
CA GLY A 101 -2.34 -4.74 -8.04
C GLY A 101 -2.53 -6.20 -8.44
N ARG A 102 -2.25 -6.55 -9.70
CA ARG A 102 -2.24 -7.94 -10.17
C ARG A 102 -1.18 -8.78 -9.44
N VAL A 103 0.00 -8.23 -9.20
CA VAL A 103 1.06 -8.93 -8.46
C VAL A 103 0.73 -9.00 -6.97
N ALA A 104 0.14 -7.96 -6.40
CA ALA A 104 -0.25 -7.89 -5.00
C ALA A 104 -1.25 -8.98 -4.62
N GLY A 105 -2.15 -9.38 -5.53
CA GLY A 105 -3.09 -10.48 -5.30
C GLY A 105 -2.43 -11.81 -4.89
N ARG A 106 -1.13 -12.02 -5.19
CA ARG A 106 -0.40 -13.23 -4.78
C ARG A 106 0.09 -13.20 -3.32
N VAL A 107 0.15 -12.03 -2.71
CA VAL A 107 0.73 -11.81 -1.36
C VAL A 107 -0.21 -11.09 -0.41
N ALA A 108 -1.33 -10.56 -0.90
CA ALA A 108 -2.34 -9.87 -0.11
C ALA A 108 -3.24 -10.89 0.61
N ASN A 109 -3.44 -10.71 1.92
CA ASN A 109 -4.51 -11.40 2.64
C ASN A 109 -5.89 -10.88 2.25
N LEU A 110 -5.99 -9.60 1.90
CA LEU A 110 -7.20 -8.97 1.39
C LEU A 110 -6.87 -8.15 0.15
N TRP A 111 -7.43 -8.54 -0.99
CA TRP A 111 -7.21 -7.88 -2.27
C TRP A 111 -8.52 -7.23 -2.74
N LEU A 112 -8.53 -5.90 -2.83
CA LEU A 112 -9.72 -5.12 -3.13
C LEU A 112 -9.57 -4.32 -4.42
N THR A 113 -10.66 -4.24 -5.17
CA THR A 113 -10.84 -3.33 -6.30
C THR A 113 -11.98 -2.35 -6.00
N GLN A 114 -11.91 -1.17 -6.61
CA GLN A 114 -12.94 -0.14 -6.50
C GLN A 114 -13.92 -0.15 -7.67
N TRP A 115 -13.76 -1.09 -8.60
CA TRP A 115 -14.59 -1.22 -9.78
C TRP A 115 -15.30 -2.58 -9.78
N PRO A 116 -16.65 -2.63 -9.75
CA PRO A 116 -17.39 -3.89 -9.67
C PRO A 116 -17.02 -4.88 -10.78
N HIS A 117 -16.81 -4.39 -12.00
CA HIS A 117 -16.51 -5.21 -13.18
C HIS A 117 -15.09 -5.81 -13.16
N LEU A 118 -14.19 -5.34 -12.30
CA LEU A 118 -12.85 -5.91 -12.12
C LEU A 118 -12.81 -6.99 -11.04
N ALA A 119 -13.91 -7.19 -10.31
CA ALA A 119 -13.97 -8.19 -9.25
C ALA A 119 -13.99 -9.62 -9.82
N ARG A 120 -13.45 -10.57 -9.07
CA ARG A 120 -13.42 -11.99 -9.41
C ARG A 120 -13.74 -12.84 -8.18
N ASP A 121 -14.12 -14.11 -8.41
CA ASP A 121 -14.53 -15.04 -7.34
C ASP A 121 -13.44 -15.26 -6.28
N GLU A 122 -12.17 -15.33 -6.70
CA GLU A 122 -11.01 -15.48 -5.81
C GLU A 122 -10.29 -14.15 -5.51
N GLY A 123 -10.88 -13.04 -5.94
CA GLY A 123 -10.31 -11.71 -5.79
C GLY A 123 -9.69 -11.13 -7.08
N PRO A 124 -9.57 -9.80 -7.18
CA PRO A 124 -9.86 -8.84 -6.13
C PRO A 124 -11.37 -8.74 -5.87
N PHE A 125 -11.73 -8.44 -4.63
CA PHE A 125 -13.13 -8.28 -4.25
C PHE A 125 -13.56 -6.82 -4.38
N PHE A 126 -14.77 -6.59 -4.85
CA PHE A 126 -15.39 -5.26 -4.77
C PHE A 126 -16.13 -5.10 -3.44
N ARG A 127 -15.85 -4.01 -2.71
CA ARG A 127 -16.49 -3.65 -1.43
C ARG A 127 -16.83 -2.17 -1.33
N GLY A 128 -16.96 -1.49 -2.47
CA GLY A 128 -17.21 -0.04 -2.56
C GLY A 128 -16.00 0.76 -3.07
N SER A 129 -16.19 2.07 -3.21
CA SER A 129 -15.20 3.02 -3.72
C SER A 129 -14.88 4.10 -2.68
N VAL A 130 -13.62 4.15 -2.23
CA VAL A 130 -13.17 4.88 -1.03
C VAL A 130 -11.93 5.76 -1.28
N LEU A 131 -11.32 5.73 -2.46
CA LEU A 131 -10.22 6.63 -2.84
C LEU A 131 -10.68 7.70 -3.83
#